data_AF-A0A845ATS9-F1
#
_entry.id   AF-A0A845ATS9-F1
#
_cell.length_a   1.000
_cell.length_b   1.000
_cell.length_c   1.000
_cell.angle_alpha   90.00
_cell.angle_beta   90.00
_cell.angle_gamma   90.00
#
_symmetry.space_group_name_H-M   'P 1'
#
loop_
_entity.id
_entity.type
_entity.pdbx_description
1 polymer ?
#
loop_
_entity_poly.entity_id
_entity_poly.type
_entity_poly.pdbx_seq_one_letter_code
_entity_poly.pdbx_strand_id
1 'polypeptide(L)'
;MKNSSKLFSQIAAEAGCTPNKAKTAAFLFGLSEDGSTIDRAARLLCMKPNTIKVYAREFLIDFADYRPFARDEKSGRSRPDPTYRLGLDQ
;
A
#
# COMPACT_ATOMS: atom_id res chain seq x y z
N MET A 1 11.38 -23.05 -4.19
CA MET A 1 11.08 -21.65 -3.81
C MET A 1 10.80 -21.54 -2.31
N LYS A 2 11.82 -21.38 -1.44
CA LYS A 2 11.66 -21.32 0.04
C LYS A 2 11.87 -19.92 0.67
N ASN A 3 12.07 -18.87 -0.13
CA ASN A 3 12.59 -17.58 0.35
C ASN A 3 11.64 -16.37 0.22
N SER A 4 10.46 -16.51 -0.38
CA SER A 4 9.52 -15.40 -0.52
C SER A 4 8.96 -14.93 0.83
N SER A 5 8.77 -15.85 1.79
CA SER A 5 8.39 -15.49 3.16
C SER A 5 9.45 -14.64 3.86
N LYS A 6 10.75 -14.94 3.66
CA LYS A 6 11.86 -14.17 4.25
C LYS A 6 11.92 -12.74 3.70
N LEU A 7 11.71 -12.57 2.40
CA LEU A 7 11.70 -11.25 1.75
C LEU A 7 10.61 -10.34 2.31
N PHE A 8 9.36 -10.83 2.38
CA PHE A 8 8.26 -10.03 2.93
C PHE A 8 8.40 -9.78 4.43
N SER A 9 9.03 -10.69 5.17
CA SER A 9 9.33 -10.47 6.59
C SER A 9 10.35 -9.34 6.80
N GLN A 10 11.37 -9.23 5.94
CA GLN A 10 12.35 -8.13 6.00
C GLN A 10 11.71 -6.79 5.63
N ILE A 11 10.98 -6.75 4.51
CA ILE A 11 10.25 -5.54 4.07
C ILE A 11 9.25 -5.10 5.14
N ALA A 12 8.54 -6.05 5.76
CA ALA A 12 7.60 -5.75 6.81
C ALA A 12 8.28 -5.17 8.06
N ALA A 13 9.47 -5.67 8.42
CA ALA A 13 10.25 -5.11 9.52
C ALA A 13 10.71 -3.67 9.22
N GLU A 14 11.23 -3.41 8.01
CA GLU A 14 11.66 -2.07 7.56
C GLU A 14 10.50 -1.08 7.46
N ALA A 15 9.31 -1.55 7.10
CA ALA A 15 8.10 -0.72 7.01
C ALA A 15 7.34 -0.64 8.35
N GLY A 16 7.80 -1.32 9.41
CA GLY A 16 7.10 -1.38 10.70
C GLY A 16 5.69 -1.98 10.63
N CYS A 17 5.47 -2.97 9.77
CA CYS A 17 4.18 -3.63 9.56
C CYS A 17 4.26 -5.16 9.65
N THR A 18 3.14 -5.86 9.47
CA THR A 18 3.15 -7.34 9.46
C THR A 18 3.49 -7.87 8.06
N PRO A 19 4.10 -9.06 7.94
CA PRO A 19 4.41 -9.68 6.63
C PRO A 19 3.19 -9.83 5.72
N ASN A 20 2.01 -10.10 6.30
CA ASN A 20 0.78 -10.16 5.52
C ASN A 20 0.35 -8.78 5.02
N LYS A 21 0.56 -7.72 5.80
CA LYS A 21 0.29 -6.35 5.36
C LYS A 21 1.17 -5.94 4.18
N ALA A 22 2.46 -6.28 4.25
CA ALA A 22 3.41 -6.04 3.15
C ALA A 22 3.02 -6.81 1.87
N LYS A 23 2.58 -8.07 1.98
CA LYS A 23 2.08 -8.85 0.83
C LYS A 23 0.83 -8.21 0.22
N THR A 24 -0.12 -7.79 1.05
CA THR A 24 -1.34 -7.11 0.59
C THR A 24 -0.99 -5.81 -0.12
N ALA A 25 -0.09 -5.00 0.42
CA ALA A 25 0.38 -3.76 -0.21
C ALA A 25 1.03 -4.03 -1.57
N ALA A 26 1.93 -5.02 -1.66
CA ALA A 26 2.56 -5.40 -2.92
C ALA A 26 1.56 -5.89 -3.97
N PHE A 27 0.55 -6.66 -3.55
CA PHE A 27 -0.52 -7.09 -4.45
C PHE A 27 -1.38 -5.93 -4.95
N LEU A 28 -1.74 -5.01 -4.05
CA LEU A 28 -2.49 -3.80 -4.39
C LEU A 28 -1.71 -2.89 -5.35
N PHE A 29 -0.39 -2.79 -5.17
CA PHE A 29 0.49 -2.04 -6.07
C PHE A 29 0.52 -2.65 -7.48
N GLY A 30 0.61 -3.98 -7.59
CA GLY A 30 0.49 -4.64 -8.90
C GLY A 30 -0.85 -4.35 -9.58
N LEU A 31 -1.95 -4.40 -8.83
CA LEU A 31 -3.27 -4.09 -9.38
C LEU A 31 -3.42 -2.63 -9.82
N SER A 32 -2.80 -1.68 -9.12
CA SER A 32 -2.83 -0.27 -9.54
C SER A 32 -2.08 -0.04 -10.85
N GLU A 33 -0.92 -0.69 -11.02
CA GLU A 33 -0.13 -0.59 -12.26
C GLU A 33 -0.87 -1.19 -13.46
N ASP A 34 -1.67 -2.24 -13.23
CA ASP A 34 -2.57 -2.82 -14.24
C ASP A 34 -3.81 -1.95 -14.54
N GLY A 35 -3.94 -0.79 -13.90
CA GLY A 35 -5.09 0.11 -14.08
C GLY A 35 -6.39 -0.39 -13.45
N SER A 36 -6.31 -1.30 -12.45
CA SER A 36 -7.49 -1.79 -11.76
C SER A 36 -8.15 -0.72 -10.88
N THR A 37 -9.40 -0.97 -10.50
CA THR A 37 -10.16 -0.13 -9.58
C THR A 37 -10.16 -0.67 -8.16
N ILE A 38 -10.51 0.18 -7.19
CA ILE A 38 -10.69 -0.21 -5.79
C ILE A 38 -11.70 -1.34 -5.64
N ASP A 39 -12.83 -1.29 -6.35
CA ASP A 39 -13.87 -2.33 -6.26
C ASP A 39 -13.37 -3.68 -6.78
N ARG A 40 -12.55 -3.69 -7.83
CA ARG A 40 -11.92 -4.93 -8.32
C ARG A 40 -10.94 -5.47 -7.30
N ALA A 41 -10.07 -4.63 -6.74
CA ALA A 41 -9.13 -5.03 -5.70
C ALA A 41 -9.83 -5.58 -4.45
N ALA A 42 -10.93 -4.94 -4.03
CA ALA A 42 -11.75 -5.36 -2.89
C ALA A 42 -12.33 -6.77 -3.08
N ARG A 43 -12.85 -7.06 -4.29
CA ARG A 43 -13.36 -8.40 -4.64
C ARG A 43 -12.25 -9.46 -4.65
N LEU A 44 -11.09 -9.16 -5.22
CA LEU A 44 -9.97 -10.10 -5.30
C LEU A 44 -9.38 -10.44 -3.92
N LEU A 45 -9.36 -9.48 -3.00
CA LEU A 45 -8.87 -9.68 -1.63
C LEU A 45 -9.96 -10.09 -0.64
N CYS A 46 -11.21 -10.22 -1.07
CA CYS A 46 -12.36 -10.46 -0.21
C CYS A 46 -12.47 -9.45 0.95
N MET A 47 -12.15 -8.18 0.69
CA MET A 47 -12.20 -7.09 1.67
C MET A 47 -13.23 -6.04 1.29
N LYS A 48 -13.61 -5.19 2.26
CA LYS A 48 -14.48 -4.04 1.97
C LYS A 48 -13.68 -2.98 1.18
N PRO A 49 -14.31 -2.25 0.24
CA PRO A 49 -13.65 -1.15 -0.49
C PRO A 49 -13.01 -0.11 0.44
N ASN A 50 -13.64 0.21 1.56
CA ASN A 50 -13.07 1.12 2.55
C ASN A 50 -11.77 0.59 3.17
N THR A 51 -11.64 -0.72 3.38
CA THR A 51 -10.39 -1.33 3.83
C THR A 51 -9.31 -1.11 2.79
N ILE A 52 -9.60 -1.35 1.50
CA ILE A 52 -8.63 -1.12 0.42
C ILE A 52 -8.20 0.34 0.35
N LYS A 53 -9.12 1.30 0.51
CA LYS A 53 -8.77 2.74 0.56
C LYS A 53 -7.82 3.08 1.72
N VAL A 54 -8.01 2.45 2.89
CA VAL A 54 -7.10 2.62 4.03
C VAL A 54 -5.69 2.11 3.67
N TYR A 55 -5.58 0.90 3.09
CA TYR A 55 -4.29 0.38 2.63
C TYR A 55 -3.67 1.26 1.55
N ALA A 56 -4.45 1.69 0.56
CA ALA A 56 -3.97 2.56 -0.52
C ALA A 56 -3.44 3.89 0.02
N ARG A 57 -4.13 4.50 0.98
CA ARG A 57 -3.65 5.71 1.66
C ARG A 57 -2.39 5.46 2.48
N GLU A 58 -2.34 4.37 3.24
CA GLU A 58 -1.20 4.05 4.10
C GLU A 58 0.08 3.76 3.32
N PHE A 59 -0.05 3.03 2.20
CA PHE A 59 1.07 2.66 1.33
C PHE A 59 1.27 3.61 0.14
N LEU A 60 0.57 4.75 0.13
CA LEU A 60 0.64 5.75 -0.93
C LEU A 60 0.36 5.18 -2.34
N ILE A 61 -0.54 4.21 -2.47
CA ILE A 61 -0.91 3.58 -3.75
C ILE A 61 -2.05 4.36 -4.40
N ASP A 62 -1.90 4.66 -5.69
CA ASP A 62 -2.92 5.32 -6.50
C ASP A 62 -3.62 4.31 -7.39
N PHE A 63 -4.94 4.18 -7.27
CA PHE A 63 -5.76 3.40 -8.19
C PHE A 63 -6.35 4.30 -9.27
N ALA A 64 -6.78 3.69 -10.40
CA ALA A 64 -7.37 4.43 -11.51
C ALA A 64 -8.59 5.29 -11.09
N ASP A 65 -9.37 4.81 -10.10
CA ASP A 65 -10.56 5.45 -9.55
C ASP A 65 -10.34 6.10 -8.17
N TYR A 66 -9.12 6.03 -7.61
CA TYR A 66 -8.86 6.54 -6.27
C TYR A 66 -7.41 6.97 -6.06
N ARG A 67 -7.22 8.27 -5.83
CA ARG A 67 -5.93 8.88 -5.51
C ARG A 67 -5.97 9.53 -4.11
N PRO A 68 -5.42 8.90 -3.06
CA PRO A 68 -5.63 9.31 -1.67
C PRO A 68 -5.20 10.75 -1.33
N PHE A 69 -4.19 11.28 -2.04
CA PHE A 69 -3.58 12.59 -1.76
C PHE A 69 -3.82 13.64 -2.85
N ALA A 70 -4.70 13.37 -3.83
CA ALA A 70 -4.98 14.30 -4.93
C ALA A 70 -5.42 15.70 -4.44
N ARG A 71 -6.13 15.76 -3.31
CA ARG A 71 -6.55 17.04 -2.71
C ARG A 71 -5.37 17.83 -2.14
N ASP A 72 -4.45 17.15 -1.47
CA ASP A 72 -3.28 17.78 -0.86
C ASP A 72 -2.36 18.32 -1.96
N GLU A 73 -2.09 17.52 -2.99
CA GLU A 73 -1.34 17.92 -4.18
C GLU A 73 -1.97 19.13 -4.89
N LYS A 74 -3.30 19.12 -5.08
CA LYS A 74 -4.03 20.24 -5.69
C LYS A 74 -3.93 21.53 -4.85
N SER A 75 -3.79 21.39 -3.53
CA SER A 75 -3.60 22.52 -2.61
C SER A 75 -2.14 22.98 -2.49
N GLY A 76 -1.22 22.38 -3.24
CA GLY A 76 0.22 22.68 -3.19
C GLY A 76 0.95 22.06 -2.00
N ARG A 77 0.30 21.17 -1.25
CA ARG A 77 0.96 20.41 -0.17
C ARG A 77 1.63 19.18 -0.78
N SER A 78 2.86 18.93 -0.36
CA SER A 78 3.58 17.73 -0.75
C SER A 78 2.88 16.48 -0.21
N ARG A 79 2.91 15.41 -1.01
CA ARG A 79 2.51 14.07 -0.56
C ARG A 79 3.40 13.71 0.64
N PRO A 80 2.86 13.07 1.69
CA PRO A 80 3.70 12.54 2.75
C PRO A 80 4.75 11.62 2.13
N ASP A 81 5.98 11.71 2.63
CA ASP A 81 6.99 10.72 2.27
C ASP A 81 6.49 9.33 2.67
N PRO A 82 6.74 8.30 1.85
CA PRO A 82 6.47 6.93 2.27
C PRO A 82 7.19 6.78 3.60
N THR A 83 6.44 6.58 4.68
CA THR A 83 6.98 6.34 6.02
C THR A 83 7.67 4.99 6.00
N TYR A 84 8.87 4.96 5.42
CA TYR A 84 9.90 4.04 5.83
C TYR A 84 10.26 4.50 7.23
N ARG A 85 9.61 3.89 8.24
CA ARG A 85 10.21 3.84 9.56
C ARG A 85 11.43 2.93 9.43
N LEU A 86 12.49 3.43 8.77
CA LEU A 86 13.83 2.93 9.01
C LEU A 86 13.96 2.97 10.53
N GLY A 87 14.01 1.79 11.16
CA GLY A 87 14.24 1.64 12.59
C GLY A 87 15.66 2.07 12.92
N LEU A 88 16.01 3.33 12.63
CA LEU A 88 17.26 4.00 12.94
C LEU A 88 17.14 4.87 14.20
N ASP A 89 16.03 4.78 14.92
CA ASP A 89 15.92 5.26 16.29
C ASP A 89 15.24 4.18 17.15
N GLN A 90 16.04 3.23 17.64
CA GLN A 90 16.09 2.72 19.03
C GLN A 90 17.05 1.54 19.17
#